data_AF-A0A956PA04-F1
#
_entry.id   AF-A0A956PA04-F1
#
_cell.length_a   1.000
_cell.length_b   1.000
_cell.length_c   1.000
_cell.angle_alpha   90.00
_cell.angle_beta   90.00
_cell.angle_gamma   90.00
#
_symmetry.space_group_name_H-M   'P 1'
#
loop_
_entity.id
_entity.type
_entity.pdbx_description
1 polymer ?
#
loop_
_entity_poly.entity_id
_entity_poly.type
_entity_poly.pdbx_seq_one_letter_code
_entity_poly.pdbx_strand_id
1 'polypeptide(L)'
;MKCGTLTGSRTWPLAVAILLAGNAHAGTFVVDATVDAVDANPGDGVCATAEGDCTLRAAVMETNHLAGADTIFLPEGIYVLTLEGRLERDGATGDLDVFDDLTIRGAGSDRTIVDANRIDRAFIHVNPQRFQGADPPPIEVRYHDLTIRDGYADASDPMGGCIALNGTVKLLLRRTVVRGCEAAGMGGGIGLGSPISVESSGPAGSPRTLQAKFNDFGDFVDQSVLLLDQSSVLENQSGDGGGGIAVVNQDGDQVTIVDSVIADNSDASTLGGGGILVAANARHTNDGFNFVVEGSEFSGNSTGGFGGAIRYSPRAPSNSIVVHQGYRGIFQGLDLVGNTAALGGGGIAASSATDLSIGRSLISDNATDGEGGGLLLNGRAKIADSEIRGNTALLYGAGVEGTDASRLTLERVAVTENMSAGTGGGVLALGAADVFNTTVSTNSAAVGGGIRNFALDDADGGDVYLANVTLAANTSGGGADLSAGANGAAILVRNSIVDSGAVACSGLVVSLGHNIASDGSCDFVDATDLASTDAMLLALADNGGPTRTHALETGSPAIDAGAAEDCAET
;
A
#
# COMPACT_ATOMS: atom_id res chain seq x y z
N MET A 1 -27.59 -17.62 -50.30
CA MET A 1 -26.70 -17.98 -51.43
C MET A 1 -25.63 -18.94 -50.92
N LYS A 2 -25.36 -20.00 -51.69
CA LYS A 2 -24.47 -21.13 -51.34
C LYS A 2 -22.98 -20.74 -51.33
N CYS A 3 -22.21 -21.37 -50.44
CA CYS A 3 -20.91 -22.05 -50.66
C CYS A 3 -20.39 -22.53 -49.28
N GLY A 4 -19.81 -23.70 -49.04
CA GLY A 4 -19.41 -24.85 -49.86
C GLY A 4 -18.77 -25.89 -48.91
N THR A 5 -19.00 -27.16 -49.19
CA THR A 5 -18.53 -28.34 -48.45
C THR A 5 -17.05 -28.61 -48.66
N LEU A 6 -16.33 -29.01 -47.59
CA LEU A 6 -15.12 -29.83 -47.72
C LEU A 6 -15.27 -31.09 -46.86
N THR A 7 -15.30 -32.20 -47.59
CA THR A 7 -15.36 -33.60 -47.17
C THR A 7 -14.08 -34.03 -46.48
N GLY A 8 -14.23 -34.79 -45.39
CA GLY A 8 -13.13 -35.40 -44.66
C GLY A 8 -12.46 -36.56 -45.38
N SER A 9 -11.24 -36.86 -44.96
CA SER A 9 -10.78 -38.19 -44.55
C SER A 9 -9.27 -38.17 -44.31
N ARG A 10 -8.87 -38.11 -43.04
CA ARG A 10 -7.60 -38.66 -42.57
C ARG A 10 -7.85 -39.32 -41.22
N THR A 11 -7.94 -40.64 -41.23
CA THR A 11 -7.83 -41.49 -40.06
C THR A 11 -6.40 -41.38 -39.52
N TRP A 12 -6.24 -40.78 -38.35
CA TRP A 12 -5.04 -40.91 -37.53
C TRP A 12 -5.35 -41.95 -36.45
N PRO A 13 -4.46 -42.92 -36.18
CA PRO A 13 -4.71 -43.90 -35.14
C PRO A 13 -4.76 -43.18 -33.79
N LEU A 14 -5.85 -43.40 -33.03
CA LEU A 14 -5.91 -43.05 -31.62
C LEU A 14 -4.89 -43.94 -30.90
N ALA A 15 -3.66 -43.45 -30.75
CA ALA A 15 -2.78 -43.94 -29.70
C ALA A 15 -3.36 -43.38 -28.39
N VAL A 16 -4.13 -44.20 -27.69
CA VAL A 16 -4.45 -43.95 -26.28
C VAL A 16 -3.14 -44.09 -25.53
N ALA A 17 -2.42 -42.98 -25.37
CA ALA A 17 -1.42 -42.86 -24.34
C ALA A 17 -2.17 -42.93 -23.01
N ILE A 18 -2.11 -44.08 -22.34
CA ILE A 18 -2.39 -44.15 -20.91
C ILE A 18 -1.28 -43.32 -20.28
N LEU A 19 -1.54 -42.02 -20.06
CA LEU A 19 -0.84 -41.25 -19.07
C LEU A 19 -1.13 -41.95 -17.75
N LEU A 20 -0.15 -42.70 -17.27
CA LEU A 20 -0.03 -43.00 -15.86
C LEU A 20 0.11 -41.63 -15.18
N ALA A 21 -1.01 -41.07 -14.71
CA ALA A 21 -0.96 -40.02 -13.72
C ALA A 21 -0.21 -40.64 -12.54
N GLY A 22 1.06 -40.25 -12.36
CA GLY A 22 1.73 -40.48 -11.09
C GLY A 22 0.83 -39.88 -10.01
N ASN A 23 0.53 -40.66 -8.98
CA ASN A 23 -0.21 -40.12 -7.84
C ASN A 23 0.61 -38.96 -7.30
N ALA A 24 0.11 -37.72 -7.42
CA ALA A 24 0.67 -36.58 -6.71
C ALA A 24 0.60 -36.93 -5.22
N HIS A 25 1.75 -37.05 -4.58
CA HIS A 25 1.85 -37.44 -3.18
C HIS A 25 2.57 -36.32 -2.45
N ALA A 26 1.80 -35.53 -1.71
CA ALA A 26 2.34 -34.52 -0.80
C ALA A 26 3.26 -35.17 0.24
N GLY A 27 4.54 -34.81 0.21
CA GLY A 27 5.55 -35.11 1.21
C GLY A 27 5.28 -34.38 2.53
N THR A 28 5.74 -34.99 3.62
CA THR A 28 5.72 -34.36 4.94
C THR A 28 7.03 -34.61 5.64
N PHE A 29 7.77 -33.55 5.93
CA PHE A 29 9.07 -33.61 6.58
C PHE A 29 9.03 -32.92 7.94
N VAL A 30 9.72 -33.51 8.91
CA VAL A 30 9.91 -32.91 10.24
C VAL A 30 11.41 -32.67 10.40
N VAL A 31 11.79 -31.40 10.45
CA VAL A 31 13.19 -30.99 10.64
C VAL A 31 13.61 -31.39 12.06
N ASP A 32 14.72 -32.10 12.21
CA ASP A 32 15.25 -32.56 13.50
C ASP A 32 16.63 -31.99 13.83
N ALA A 33 17.24 -31.23 12.92
CA ALA A 33 18.49 -30.52 13.14
C ALA A 33 18.44 -29.05 12.69
N THR A 34 19.11 -28.18 13.45
CA THR A 34 19.22 -26.74 13.17
C THR A 34 20.47 -26.37 12.37
N VAL A 35 21.35 -27.33 12.10
CA VAL A 35 22.54 -27.10 11.26
C VAL A 35 22.11 -26.85 9.83
N ASP A 36 22.87 -26.04 9.11
CA ASP A 36 22.66 -25.79 7.69
C ASP A 36 23.52 -26.74 6.85
N ALA A 37 22.89 -27.74 6.25
CA ALA A 37 23.52 -28.74 5.41
C ALA A 37 22.55 -29.20 4.33
N VAL A 38 23.09 -29.50 3.15
CA VAL A 38 22.34 -29.96 1.97
C VAL A 38 21.82 -31.39 2.15
N ASP A 39 20.75 -31.72 1.44
CA ASP A 39 20.30 -33.10 1.30
C ASP A 39 21.36 -33.94 0.54
N ALA A 40 21.59 -35.17 0.99
CA ALA A 40 22.56 -36.07 0.39
C ALA A 40 22.09 -36.63 -0.97
N ASN A 41 20.79 -36.85 -1.15
CA ASN A 41 20.19 -37.40 -2.36
C ASN A 41 18.81 -36.76 -2.66
N PRO A 42 18.77 -35.48 -3.09
CA PRO A 42 17.50 -34.82 -3.38
C PRO A 42 16.60 -35.61 -4.34
N GLY A 43 15.34 -35.80 -3.96
CA GLY A 43 14.29 -36.50 -4.71
C GLY A 43 14.18 -38.00 -4.44
N ASP A 44 14.82 -38.51 -3.39
CA ASP A 44 14.71 -39.93 -2.99
C ASP A 44 13.54 -40.22 -2.02
N GLY A 45 12.80 -39.18 -1.63
CA GLY A 45 11.67 -39.19 -0.72
C GLY A 45 12.06 -39.04 0.76
N VAL A 46 13.34 -38.82 1.07
CA VAL A 46 13.87 -38.80 2.44
C VAL A 46 14.70 -37.53 2.66
N CYS A 47 14.21 -36.64 3.53
CA CYS A 47 15.02 -35.54 4.03
C CYS A 47 16.17 -36.09 4.89
N ALA A 48 17.40 -36.09 4.35
CA ALA A 48 18.58 -36.56 5.07
C ALA A 48 19.88 -35.96 4.50
N THR A 49 20.68 -35.34 5.38
CA THR A 49 22.06 -34.94 5.08
C THR A 49 22.98 -36.16 4.98
N ALA A 50 24.26 -35.93 4.67
CA ALA A 50 25.28 -37.00 4.68
C ALA A 50 25.44 -37.65 6.08
N GLU A 51 25.14 -36.89 7.12
CA GLU A 51 25.14 -37.31 8.52
C GLU A 51 23.81 -37.99 8.94
N GLY A 52 22.77 -37.91 8.11
CA GLY A 52 21.47 -38.54 8.32
C GLY A 52 20.46 -37.67 9.06
N ASP A 53 20.79 -36.40 9.32
CA ASP A 53 19.89 -35.44 9.95
C ASP A 53 18.97 -34.79 8.91
N CYS A 54 17.74 -34.43 9.26
CA CYS A 54 16.86 -33.64 8.42
C CYS A 54 16.96 -32.16 8.79
N THR A 55 17.65 -31.38 7.97
CA THR A 55 17.79 -29.92 8.13
C THR A 55 16.69 -29.18 7.37
N LEU A 56 16.54 -27.88 7.63
CA LEU A 56 15.63 -27.03 6.84
C LEU A 56 16.00 -27.03 5.35
N ARG A 57 17.30 -26.85 5.04
CA ARG A 57 17.77 -26.84 3.65
C ARG A 57 17.53 -28.18 2.97
N ALA A 58 17.87 -29.29 3.63
CA ALA A 58 17.63 -30.63 3.09
C ALA A 58 16.13 -30.87 2.83
N ALA A 59 15.26 -30.47 3.76
CA ALA A 59 13.81 -30.60 3.59
C ALA A 59 13.29 -29.80 2.39
N VAL A 60 13.74 -28.56 2.20
CA VAL A 60 13.34 -27.74 1.03
C VAL A 60 13.84 -28.37 -0.27
N MET A 61 15.10 -28.78 -0.32
CA MET A 61 15.67 -29.47 -1.48
C MET A 61 14.86 -30.72 -1.83
N GLU A 62 14.46 -31.52 -0.84
CA GLU A 62 13.65 -32.70 -1.07
C GLU A 62 12.27 -32.36 -1.63
N THR A 63 11.56 -31.37 -1.06
CA THR A 63 10.23 -30.95 -1.55
C THR A 63 10.25 -30.45 -2.99
N ASN A 64 11.33 -29.78 -3.42
CA ASN A 64 11.49 -29.31 -4.80
C ASN A 64 11.55 -30.44 -5.84
N HIS A 65 11.82 -31.68 -5.41
CA HIS A 65 11.88 -32.85 -6.28
C HIS A 65 10.65 -33.77 -6.15
N LEU A 66 9.71 -33.44 -5.26
CA LEU A 66 8.44 -34.13 -5.12
C LEU A 66 7.35 -33.43 -5.94
N ALA A 67 6.20 -34.08 -6.05
CA ALA A 67 5.06 -33.54 -6.78
C ALA A 67 3.89 -33.32 -5.83
N GLY A 68 3.38 -32.09 -5.81
CA GLY A 68 2.21 -31.71 -5.03
C GLY A 68 2.57 -30.83 -3.84
N ALA A 69 1.54 -30.41 -3.09
CA ALA A 69 1.71 -29.46 -2.00
C ALA A 69 2.31 -30.10 -0.74
N ASP A 70 3.61 -29.88 -0.54
CA ASP A 70 4.37 -30.48 0.54
C ASP A 70 4.27 -29.68 1.85
N THR A 71 4.62 -30.32 2.97
CA THR A 71 4.67 -29.67 4.29
C THR A 71 5.97 -29.96 5.02
N ILE A 72 6.63 -28.91 5.50
CA ILE A 72 7.79 -28.97 6.40
C ILE A 72 7.38 -28.45 7.78
N PHE A 73 7.55 -29.27 8.81
CA PHE A 73 7.42 -28.87 10.20
C PHE A 73 8.78 -28.46 10.77
N LEU A 74 8.87 -27.24 11.29
CA LEU A 74 10.03 -26.72 11.98
C LEU A 74 9.72 -26.66 13.48
N PRO A 75 10.33 -27.53 14.30
CA PRO A 75 10.32 -27.39 15.75
C PRO A 75 10.83 -26.02 16.23
N GLU A 76 10.77 -25.79 17.53
CA GLU A 76 11.40 -24.61 18.12
C GLU A 76 12.92 -24.66 17.93
N GLY A 77 13.50 -23.53 17.55
CA GLY A 77 14.91 -23.45 17.19
C GLY A 77 15.24 -22.22 16.35
N ILE A 78 16.54 -21.95 16.25
CA ILE A 78 17.10 -20.95 15.34
C ILE A 78 17.84 -21.72 14.24
N TYR A 79 17.33 -21.63 13.03
CA TYR A 79 17.85 -22.26 11.82
C TYR A 79 18.67 -21.20 11.09
N VAL A 80 19.96 -21.14 11.41
CA VAL A 80 20.89 -20.16 10.85
C VAL A 80 21.45 -20.70 9.54
N LEU A 81 21.25 -19.98 8.43
CA LEU A 81 21.90 -20.29 7.16
C LEU A 81 23.40 -19.94 7.26
N THR A 82 24.26 -20.89 6.90
CA THR A 82 25.72 -20.76 7.04
C THR A 82 26.50 -21.13 5.79
N LEU A 83 25.86 -21.78 4.80
CA LEU A 83 26.50 -22.13 3.55
C LEU A 83 26.59 -20.90 2.64
N GLU A 84 27.73 -20.21 2.64
CA GLU A 84 27.95 -19.03 1.81
C GLU A 84 27.90 -19.36 0.30
N GLY A 85 27.22 -18.49 -0.44
CA GLY A 85 27.07 -18.53 -1.89
C GLY A 85 25.96 -17.56 -2.27
N ARG A 86 26.08 -16.92 -3.44
CA ARG A 86 25.04 -16.05 -3.99
C ARG A 86 24.79 -16.38 -5.44
N LEU A 87 23.58 -16.10 -5.92
CA LEU A 87 23.16 -16.33 -7.30
C LEU A 87 23.22 -17.81 -7.72
N GLU A 88 23.25 -18.69 -6.72
CA GLU A 88 23.01 -20.12 -6.88
C GLU A 88 21.50 -20.34 -7.07
N ARG A 89 21.09 -21.45 -7.69
CA ARG A 89 19.70 -21.63 -8.18
C ARG A 89 19.12 -23.01 -7.94
N ASP A 90 19.77 -23.81 -7.10
CA ASP A 90 19.37 -25.15 -6.70
C ASP A 90 19.24 -25.25 -5.16
N GLY A 91 19.31 -24.13 -4.42
CA GLY A 91 19.17 -24.03 -2.97
C GLY A 91 20.28 -24.70 -2.15
N ALA A 92 21.43 -24.99 -2.76
CA ALA A 92 22.57 -25.64 -2.12
C ALA A 92 23.43 -24.67 -1.27
N THR A 93 23.41 -23.38 -1.57
CA THR A 93 24.13 -22.31 -0.85
C THR A 93 23.32 -21.03 -0.84
N GLY A 94 23.60 -20.12 0.11
CA GLY A 94 22.89 -18.85 0.19
C GLY A 94 21.45 -19.03 0.66
N ASP A 95 20.51 -18.48 -0.09
CA ASP A 95 19.08 -18.58 0.16
C ASP A 95 18.53 -20.00 -0.08
N LEU A 96 17.28 -20.21 0.31
CA LEU A 96 16.53 -21.43 0.04
C LEU A 96 15.63 -21.19 -1.17
N ASP A 97 15.93 -21.87 -2.28
CA ASP A 97 15.10 -21.87 -3.48
C ASP A 97 13.86 -22.75 -3.30
N VAL A 98 12.68 -22.24 -3.63
CA VAL A 98 11.40 -22.99 -3.59
C VAL A 98 10.76 -22.99 -4.99
N PHE A 99 10.49 -24.19 -5.53
CA PHE A 99 10.01 -24.39 -6.91
C PHE A 99 8.61 -24.99 -7.04
N ASP A 100 8.02 -25.49 -5.97
CA ASP A 100 6.68 -26.11 -5.96
C ASP A 100 5.84 -25.60 -4.78
N ASP A 101 4.58 -26.02 -4.72
CA ASP A 101 3.67 -25.75 -3.62
C ASP A 101 4.25 -26.22 -2.27
N LEU A 102 4.41 -25.31 -1.31
CA LEU A 102 5.09 -25.61 -0.06
C LEU A 102 4.43 -24.94 1.15
N THR A 103 4.24 -25.69 2.22
CA THR A 103 3.89 -25.15 3.54
C THR A 103 5.01 -25.35 4.53
N ILE A 104 5.55 -24.26 5.09
CA ILE A 104 6.50 -24.30 6.20
C ILE A 104 5.79 -23.84 7.48
N ARG A 105 5.82 -24.70 8.50
CA ARG A 105 5.12 -24.46 9.77
C ARG A 105 6.05 -24.53 10.97
N GLY A 106 6.19 -23.40 11.67
CA GLY A 106 6.91 -23.30 12.93
C GLY A 106 6.06 -23.60 14.16
N ALA A 107 6.70 -23.51 15.33
CA ALA A 107 6.09 -23.70 16.65
C ALA A 107 5.59 -22.40 17.31
N GLY A 108 5.70 -21.27 16.62
CA GLY A 108 5.42 -19.91 17.08
C GLY A 108 6.46 -18.92 16.54
N SER A 109 6.06 -17.69 16.19
CA SER A 109 6.96 -16.68 15.62
C SER A 109 8.09 -16.26 16.58
N ASP A 110 7.90 -16.41 17.88
CA ASP A 110 8.89 -16.19 18.93
C ASP A 110 9.77 -17.42 19.23
N ARG A 111 9.48 -18.57 18.62
CA ARG A 111 10.10 -19.88 18.93
C ARG A 111 10.83 -20.53 17.76
N THR A 112 10.33 -20.32 16.55
CA THR A 112 10.93 -20.85 15.32
C THR A 112 11.44 -19.69 14.49
N ILE A 113 12.76 -19.61 14.32
CA ILE A 113 13.44 -18.51 13.63
C ILE A 113 14.27 -19.08 12.49
N VAL A 114 13.99 -18.65 11.26
CA VAL A 114 14.87 -18.82 10.10
C VAL A 114 15.70 -17.55 9.98
N ASP A 115 17.00 -17.70 10.16
CA ASP A 115 17.96 -16.59 10.20
C ASP A 115 18.89 -16.70 8.98
N ALA A 116 18.73 -15.78 8.04
CA ALA A 116 19.54 -15.77 6.82
C ALA A 116 20.97 -15.25 7.05
N ASN A 117 21.30 -14.81 8.26
CA ASN A 117 22.67 -14.48 8.70
C ASN A 117 23.39 -13.48 7.78
N ARG A 118 22.62 -12.68 7.04
CA ARG A 118 23.06 -11.72 6.02
C ARG A 118 23.97 -12.31 4.93
N ILE A 119 23.99 -13.62 4.74
CA ILE A 119 24.80 -14.25 3.69
C ILE A 119 24.16 -14.06 2.31
N ASP A 120 22.83 -14.18 2.25
CA ASP A 120 21.95 -13.92 1.11
C ASP A 120 20.54 -13.62 1.67
N ARG A 121 19.49 -13.69 0.85
CA ARG A 121 18.09 -13.78 1.29
C ARG A 121 17.86 -15.03 2.13
N ALA A 122 16.68 -15.13 2.74
CA ALA A 122 16.23 -16.38 3.36
C ALA A 122 15.61 -17.32 2.33
N PHE A 123 14.72 -16.79 1.50
CA PHE A 123 13.96 -17.57 0.53
C PHE A 123 13.80 -16.83 -0.79
N ILE A 124 13.91 -17.58 -1.87
CA ILE A 124 13.48 -17.15 -3.20
C ILE A 124 12.49 -18.18 -3.75
N HIS A 125 11.37 -17.69 -4.25
CA HIS A 125 10.31 -18.53 -4.78
C HIS A 125 10.26 -18.33 -6.28
N VAL A 126 10.41 -19.42 -7.03
CA VAL A 126 10.52 -19.35 -8.48
C VAL A 126 9.51 -20.30 -9.08
N ASN A 127 8.55 -19.77 -9.84
CA ASN A 127 7.66 -20.63 -10.62
C ASN A 127 8.43 -21.19 -11.84
N PRO A 128 8.76 -22.50 -11.90
CA PRO A 128 9.53 -23.07 -13.00
C PRO A 128 8.75 -23.10 -14.32
N GLN A 129 7.42 -23.01 -14.26
CA GLN A 129 6.54 -22.98 -15.42
C GLN A 129 6.46 -21.59 -16.07
N ARG A 130 7.16 -20.56 -15.55
CA ARG A 130 7.19 -19.20 -16.12
C ARG A 130 7.62 -19.12 -17.60
N PHE A 131 8.26 -20.15 -18.13
CA PHE A 131 8.67 -20.24 -19.54
C PHE A 131 7.79 -21.17 -20.39
N GLN A 132 6.72 -21.73 -19.82
CA GLN A 132 5.90 -22.77 -20.44
C GLN A 132 4.47 -22.27 -20.74
N GLY A 133 4.28 -21.63 -21.91
CA GLY A 133 2.96 -21.23 -22.41
C GLY A 133 2.44 -19.89 -21.85
N ALA A 134 1.25 -19.47 -22.28
CA ALA A 134 0.59 -18.28 -21.76
C ALA A 134 -0.11 -18.62 -20.43
N ASP A 135 0.26 -17.92 -19.36
CA ASP A 135 -0.32 -17.98 -18.00
C ASP A 135 -0.17 -19.34 -17.28
N PRO A 136 1.03 -19.69 -16.79
CA PRO A 136 1.22 -20.87 -15.96
C PRO A 136 0.46 -20.73 -14.62
N PRO A 137 -0.07 -21.84 -14.04
CA PRO A 137 -0.65 -21.80 -12.71
C PRO A 137 0.39 -21.33 -11.67
N PRO A 138 -0.05 -20.57 -10.65
CA PRO A 138 0.84 -20.17 -9.55
C PRO A 138 1.30 -21.36 -8.73
N ILE A 139 2.54 -21.30 -8.24
CA ILE A 139 2.92 -22.08 -7.05
C ILE A 139 2.41 -21.35 -5.80
N GLU A 140 1.94 -22.09 -4.81
CA GLU A 140 1.44 -21.58 -3.54
C GLU A 140 2.37 -21.91 -2.38
N VAL A 141 2.87 -20.86 -1.72
CA VAL A 141 3.82 -21.00 -0.62
C VAL A 141 3.25 -20.35 0.63
N ARG A 142 3.27 -21.12 1.72
CA ARG A 142 2.64 -20.77 2.99
C ARG A 142 3.67 -20.82 4.11
N TYR A 143 3.81 -19.72 4.84
CA TYR A 143 4.59 -19.66 6.07
C TYR A 143 3.65 -19.44 7.26
N HIS A 144 3.77 -20.32 8.24
CA HIS A 144 2.96 -20.29 9.45
C HIS A 144 3.82 -20.28 10.71
N ASP A 145 3.48 -19.41 11.66
CA ASP A 145 3.94 -19.52 13.05
C ASP A 145 5.49 -19.50 13.18
N LEU A 146 6.18 -18.60 12.46
CA LEU A 146 7.65 -18.50 12.45
C LEU A 146 8.16 -17.07 12.19
N THR A 147 9.44 -16.82 12.43
CA THR A 147 10.13 -15.58 12.03
C THR A 147 11.14 -15.87 10.92
N ILE A 148 11.21 -15.00 9.92
CA ILE A 148 12.23 -14.94 8.88
C ILE A 148 12.98 -13.63 9.07
N ARG A 149 14.31 -13.67 9.18
CA ARG A 149 15.08 -12.46 9.49
C ARG A 149 16.46 -12.40 8.88
N ASP A 150 17.03 -11.20 8.97
CA ASP A 150 18.44 -10.90 8.72
C ASP A 150 18.90 -11.33 7.31
N GLY A 151 18.00 -11.26 6.33
CA GLY A 151 18.32 -11.49 4.93
C GLY A 151 18.96 -10.27 4.27
N TYR A 152 19.79 -10.52 3.26
CA TYR A 152 20.52 -9.48 2.54
C TYR A 152 20.52 -9.74 1.03
N ALA A 153 19.90 -8.84 0.27
CA ALA A 153 19.93 -8.81 -1.20
C ALA A 153 20.85 -7.67 -1.69
N ASP A 154 21.91 -7.99 -2.43
CA ASP A 154 22.87 -6.99 -2.93
C ASP A 154 22.49 -6.45 -4.32
N ALA A 155 23.29 -5.51 -4.84
CA ALA A 155 23.00 -4.86 -6.13
C ALA A 155 23.00 -5.81 -7.35
N SER A 156 23.49 -7.04 -7.22
CA SER A 156 23.49 -8.04 -8.30
C SER A 156 22.15 -8.78 -8.43
N ASP A 157 21.41 -8.89 -7.33
CA ASP A 157 20.03 -9.41 -7.30
C ASP A 157 19.22 -8.67 -6.21
N PRO A 158 18.73 -7.46 -6.53
CA PRO A 158 18.46 -6.44 -5.52
C PRO A 158 17.02 -6.45 -4.99
N MET A 159 16.23 -7.48 -5.28
CA MET A 159 14.82 -7.56 -4.92
C MET A 159 14.61 -8.44 -3.69
N GLY A 160 13.85 -7.98 -2.70
CA GLY A 160 13.40 -8.79 -1.56
C GLY A 160 14.53 -9.16 -0.60
N GLY A 161 14.75 -8.43 0.48
CA GLY A 161 15.91 -8.71 1.36
C GLY A 161 15.81 -10.03 2.11
N CYS A 162 14.62 -10.48 2.49
CA CYS A 162 14.41 -11.82 3.05
C CYS A 162 13.67 -12.76 2.10
N ILE A 163 12.65 -12.25 1.41
CA ILE A 163 11.80 -13.03 0.54
C ILE A 163 11.71 -12.36 -0.83
N ALA A 164 12.07 -13.09 -1.88
CA ALA A 164 11.84 -12.69 -3.25
C ALA A 164 10.85 -13.64 -3.95
N LEU A 165 9.98 -13.06 -4.79
CA LEU A 165 8.99 -13.78 -5.59
C LEU A 165 9.28 -13.57 -7.07
N ASN A 166 9.46 -14.67 -7.81
CA ASN A 166 9.89 -14.68 -9.20
C ASN A 166 8.93 -15.46 -10.09
N GLY A 167 8.19 -14.74 -10.92
CA GLY A 167 7.05 -15.26 -11.67
C GLY A 167 5.80 -15.39 -10.79
N THR A 168 4.80 -16.09 -11.30
CA THR A 168 3.48 -16.15 -10.66
C THR A 168 3.49 -17.03 -9.42
N VAL A 169 3.47 -16.38 -8.25
CA VAL A 169 3.52 -17.03 -6.94
C VAL A 169 2.43 -16.49 -6.01
N LYS A 170 1.81 -17.38 -5.25
CA LYS A 170 0.93 -17.00 -4.13
C LYS A 170 1.69 -17.17 -2.82
N LEU A 171 2.05 -16.07 -2.17
CA LEU A 171 2.70 -16.06 -0.87
C LEU A 171 1.69 -15.75 0.23
N LEU A 172 1.52 -16.70 1.16
CA LEU A 172 0.67 -16.57 2.33
C LEU A 172 1.52 -16.57 3.60
N LEU A 173 1.47 -15.45 4.33
CA LEU A 173 2.09 -15.29 5.64
C LEU A 173 0.98 -15.26 6.69
N ARG A 174 1.03 -16.18 7.65
CA ARG A 174 0.08 -16.19 8.76
C ARG A 174 0.74 -16.40 10.11
N ARG A 175 0.60 -15.42 11.00
CA ARG A 175 1.37 -15.35 12.26
C ARG A 175 2.86 -15.50 12.01
N THR A 176 3.34 -14.84 10.96
CA THR A 176 4.73 -14.87 10.52
C THR A 176 5.32 -13.46 10.65
N VAL A 177 6.58 -13.38 11.06
CA VAL A 177 7.32 -12.11 11.16
C VAL A 177 8.44 -12.11 10.12
N VAL A 178 8.53 -11.06 9.31
CA VAL A 178 9.66 -10.78 8.42
C VAL A 178 10.38 -9.54 8.96
N ARG A 179 11.64 -9.68 9.40
CA ARG A 179 12.32 -8.58 10.09
C ARG A 179 13.81 -8.41 9.85
N GLY A 180 14.29 -7.17 9.94
CA GLY A 180 15.72 -6.86 9.90
C GLY A 180 16.39 -7.19 8.57
N CYS A 181 15.61 -7.29 7.49
CA CYS A 181 16.08 -7.65 6.17
C CYS A 181 16.47 -6.39 5.38
N GLU A 182 17.44 -6.54 4.47
CA GLU A 182 17.94 -5.42 3.68
C GLU A 182 18.06 -5.78 2.21
N ALA A 183 17.57 -4.91 1.33
CA ALA A 183 17.70 -5.02 -0.11
C ALA A 183 18.35 -3.78 -0.70
N ALA A 184 19.37 -3.95 -1.54
CA ALA A 184 19.99 -2.86 -2.27
C ALA A 184 19.03 -2.20 -3.27
N GLY A 185 17.98 -2.92 -3.72
CA GLY A 185 16.93 -2.42 -4.57
C GLY A 185 15.62 -2.28 -3.81
N MET A 186 14.59 -2.98 -4.27
CA MET A 186 13.22 -2.82 -3.77
C MET A 186 12.81 -3.96 -2.83
N GLY A 187 11.91 -3.67 -1.88
CA GLY A 187 11.33 -4.68 -1.01
C GLY A 187 12.32 -5.14 0.06
N GLY A 188 12.63 -4.29 1.03
CA GLY A 188 13.65 -4.61 2.03
C GLY A 188 13.35 -5.91 2.78
N GLY A 189 12.08 -6.19 3.07
CA GLY A 189 11.62 -7.50 3.58
C GLY A 189 11.21 -8.43 2.45
N ILE A 190 10.19 -8.02 1.69
CA ILE A 190 9.51 -8.84 0.68
C ILE A 190 9.50 -8.10 -0.66
N GLY A 191 10.00 -8.74 -1.71
CA GLY A 191 9.97 -8.22 -3.08
C GLY A 191 9.07 -9.05 -3.99
N LEU A 192 8.05 -8.42 -4.56
CA LEU A 192 7.18 -8.96 -5.59
C LEU A 192 7.54 -8.33 -6.93
N GLY A 193 7.91 -9.18 -7.88
CA GLY A 193 8.20 -8.79 -9.25
C GLY A 193 9.34 -9.63 -9.79
N SER A 194 9.19 -10.10 -11.03
CA SER A 194 10.24 -10.85 -11.73
C SER A 194 11.59 -10.13 -11.59
N PRO A 195 12.63 -10.79 -11.02
CA PRO A 195 13.98 -10.26 -11.01
C PRO A 195 14.42 -9.88 -12.42
N ILE A 196 15.36 -8.96 -12.47
CA ILE A 196 16.16 -8.71 -13.66
C ILE A 196 16.72 -10.06 -14.13
N SER A 197 16.21 -10.52 -15.26
CA SER A 197 16.76 -11.64 -16.00
C SER A 197 18.18 -11.32 -16.43
N VAL A 198 19.16 -11.92 -15.75
CA VAL A 198 20.50 -12.11 -16.29
C VAL A 198 20.39 -13.15 -17.41
N GLU A 199 20.26 -12.67 -18.65
CA GLU A 199 20.39 -13.56 -19.80
C GLU A 199 21.80 -14.14 -19.85
N SER A 200 21.85 -15.45 -19.78
CA SER A 200 23.04 -16.21 -20.12
C SER A 200 23.29 -16.07 -21.63
N SER A 201 24.08 -15.09 -22.08
CA SER A 201 24.54 -15.07 -23.48
C SER A 201 25.87 -15.81 -23.63
N GLY A 202 25.81 -16.95 -24.31
CA GLY A 202 26.98 -17.78 -24.64
C GLY A 202 26.52 -19.03 -25.39
N PRO A 203 27.21 -19.43 -26.47
CA PRO A 203 26.93 -20.72 -27.11
C PRO A 203 27.17 -21.84 -26.09
N ALA A 204 26.37 -22.91 -26.17
CA ALA A 204 26.41 -24.02 -25.22
C ALA A 204 27.86 -24.55 -25.03
N GLY A 205 28.38 -24.47 -23.80
CA GLY A 205 29.64 -25.12 -23.41
C GLY A 205 30.82 -24.25 -22.92
N SER A 206 30.65 -22.96 -22.58
CA SER A 206 31.73 -22.11 -22.06
C SER A 206 31.39 -21.46 -20.70
N PRO A 207 32.38 -21.15 -19.81
CA PRO A 207 32.15 -20.43 -18.57
C PRO A 207 31.69 -18.99 -18.86
N ARG A 208 30.54 -18.61 -18.31
CA ARG A 208 29.82 -17.38 -18.62
C ARG A 208 30.25 -16.24 -17.67
N THR A 209 30.59 -15.08 -18.21
CA THR A 209 30.88 -13.84 -17.44
C THR A 209 29.65 -12.93 -17.37
N LEU A 210 29.34 -12.45 -16.16
CA LEU A 210 28.16 -11.69 -15.77
C LEU A 210 28.25 -10.19 -16.18
N GLN A 211 27.20 -9.66 -16.80
CA GLN A 211 26.94 -8.22 -16.90
C GLN A 211 25.42 -7.97 -16.79
N ALA A 212 24.98 -7.27 -15.75
CA ALA A 212 23.58 -7.00 -15.45
C ALA A 212 22.97 -5.98 -16.44
N LYS A 213 21.79 -6.29 -17.00
CA LYS A 213 20.92 -5.35 -17.70
C LYS A 213 19.45 -5.75 -17.47
N PHE A 214 18.58 -4.75 -17.28
CA PHE A 214 17.12 -4.87 -17.31
C PHE A 214 16.66 -5.32 -18.71
N ASN A 215 16.66 -6.63 -18.99
CA ASN A 215 16.35 -7.13 -20.33
C ASN A 215 14.92 -7.70 -20.39
N ASP A 216 13.98 -6.95 -20.95
CA ASP A 216 13.22 -7.33 -22.16
C ASP A 216 12.50 -8.71 -22.26
N PHE A 217 11.85 -9.22 -21.21
CA PHE A 217 10.88 -10.32 -21.35
C PHE A 217 9.45 -9.76 -21.51
N GLY A 218 8.82 -10.02 -22.66
CA GLY A 218 7.55 -9.40 -23.07
C GLY A 218 6.29 -10.00 -22.44
N ASP A 219 5.19 -9.22 -22.45
CA ASP A 219 3.75 -9.58 -22.40
C ASP A 219 3.30 -10.81 -21.57
N PHE A 220 3.98 -11.19 -20.48
CA PHE A 220 3.46 -12.17 -19.52
C PHE A 220 2.65 -11.45 -18.43
N VAL A 221 1.43 -11.91 -18.19
CA VAL A 221 0.57 -11.44 -17.09
C VAL A 221 1.04 -12.15 -15.83
N ASP A 222 1.57 -11.41 -14.86
CA ASP A 222 1.97 -11.97 -13.55
C ASP A 222 0.83 -11.74 -12.54
N GLN A 223 0.17 -12.81 -12.09
CA GLN A 223 -0.94 -12.77 -11.12
C GLN A 223 -0.50 -13.22 -9.73
N SER A 224 0.60 -12.66 -9.24
CA SER A 224 1.12 -12.98 -7.93
C SER A 224 0.19 -12.45 -6.83
N VAL A 225 0.06 -13.22 -5.76
CA VAL A 225 -0.79 -12.85 -4.61
C VAL A 225 0.06 -12.79 -3.37
N LEU A 226 0.01 -11.66 -2.68
CA LEU A 226 0.52 -11.54 -1.33
C LEU A 226 -0.65 -11.45 -0.35
N LEU A 227 -0.69 -12.38 0.61
CA LEU A 227 -1.62 -12.31 1.74
C LEU A 227 -0.85 -12.32 3.05
N LEU A 228 -1.03 -11.26 3.84
CA LEU A 228 -0.60 -11.19 5.24
C LEU A 228 -1.85 -11.32 6.13
N ASP A 229 -1.83 -12.30 7.02
CA ASP A 229 -2.87 -12.54 8.04
C ASP A 229 -2.21 -12.59 9.42
N GLN A 230 -2.55 -11.66 10.32
CA GLN A 230 -1.96 -11.62 11.67
C GLN A 230 -0.42 -11.66 11.66
N SER A 231 0.19 -11.03 10.67
CA SER A 231 1.63 -11.12 10.39
C SER A 231 2.30 -9.76 10.54
N SER A 232 3.64 -9.75 10.59
CA SER A 232 4.39 -8.52 10.79
C SER A 232 5.57 -8.39 9.82
N VAL A 233 5.75 -7.19 9.25
CA VAL A 233 6.90 -6.82 8.43
C VAL A 233 7.58 -5.63 9.11
N LEU A 234 8.72 -5.89 9.74
CA LEU A 234 9.31 -5.01 10.74
C LEU A 234 10.77 -4.65 10.42
N GLU A 235 11.18 -3.41 10.65
CA GLU A 235 12.61 -3.04 10.67
C GLU A 235 13.38 -3.37 9.38
N ASN A 236 12.71 -3.41 8.22
CA ASN A 236 13.36 -3.76 6.96
C ASN A 236 13.82 -2.51 6.20
N GLN A 237 14.82 -2.66 5.33
CA GLN A 237 15.42 -1.55 4.60
C GLN A 237 15.56 -1.81 3.10
N SER A 238 15.16 -0.85 2.28
CA SER A 238 15.36 -0.85 0.82
C SER A 238 16.23 0.31 0.34
N GLY A 239 16.94 0.09 -0.77
CA GLY A 239 17.69 1.14 -1.47
C GLY A 239 16.91 1.90 -2.55
N ASP A 240 15.87 1.28 -3.14
CA ASP A 240 15.13 1.78 -4.31
C ASP A 240 13.59 1.75 -4.17
N GLY A 241 13.05 1.63 -2.96
CA GLY A 241 11.61 1.70 -2.68
C GLY A 241 11.01 0.44 -2.02
N GLY A 242 9.96 0.63 -1.24
CA GLY A 242 9.31 -0.48 -0.52
C GLY A 242 10.19 -1.02 0.60
N GLY A 243 10.41 -0.24 1.65
CA GLY A 243 11.32 -0.62 2.75
C GLY A 243 10.92 -1.94 3.39
N GLY A 244 9.61 -2.15 3.59
CA GLY A 244 9.05 -3.43 4.01
C GLY A 244 8.73 -4.32 2.82
N ILE A 245 7.82 -3.87 1.95
CA ILE A 245 7.28 -4.63 0.83
C ILE A 245 7.34 -3.80 -0.45
N ALA A 246 7.84 -4.37 -1.53
CA ALA A 246 7.69 -3.80 -2.85
C ALA A 246 6.85 -4.71 -3.74
N VAL A 247 5.93 -4.09 -4.48
CA VAL A 247 5.08 -4.74 -5.47
C VAL A 247 5.28 -4.02 -6.80
N VAL A 248 6.07 -4.65 -7.68
CA VAL A 248 6.35 -4.18 -9.03
C VAL A 248 5.46 -4.95 -9.99
N ASN A 249 4.27 -4.40 -10.20
CA ASN A 249 3.12 -5.09 -10.81
C ASN A 249 3.27 -5.28 -12.34
N GLN A 250 2.84 -6.45 -12.82
CA GLN A 250 2.86 -6.90 -14.22
C GLN A 250 1.48 -7.37 -14.76
N ASP A 251 0.37 -6.75 -14.32
CA ASP A 251 -1.04 -7.12 -14.60
C ASP A 251 -1.63 -8.23 -13.72
N GLY A 252 -2.56 -7.87 -12.82
CA GLY A 252 -3.42 -8.85 -12.11
C GLY A 252 -2.94 -9.29 -10.72
N ASP A 253 -1.83 -8.73 -10.24
CA ASP A 253 -1.35 -8.95 -8.87
C ASP A 253 -2.40 -8.54 -7.81
N GLN A 254 -2.34 -9.17 -6.64
CA GLN A 254 -3.20 -8.85 -5.51
C GLN A 254 -2.40 -8.75 -4.22
N VAL A 255 -2.71 -7.73 -3.43
CA VAL A 255 -2.13 -7.54 -2.10
C VAL A 255 -3.28 -7.45 -1.11
N THR A 256 -3.31 -8.36 -0.15
CA THR A 256 -4.28 -8.35 0.95
C THR A 256 -3.54 -8.40 2.27
N ILE A 257 -3.86 -7.48 3.16
CA ILE A 257 -3.24 -7.34 4.48
C ILE A 257 -4.36 -7.27 5.50
N VAL A 258 -4.39 -8.24 6.43
CA VAL A 258 -5.45 -8.36 7.43
C VAL A 258 -4.84 -8.52 8.80
N ASP A 259 -5.32 -7.74 9.76
CA ASP A 259 -4.93 -7.79 11.17
C ASP A 259 -3.40 -7.81 11.39
N SER A 260 -2.65 -7.10 10.53
CA SER A 260 -1.20 -7.21 10.41
C SER A 260 -0.51 -5.89 10.72
N VAL A 261 0.81 -5.94 10.95
CA VAL A 261 1.63 -4.79 11.33
C VAL A 261 2.77 -4.59 10.34
N ILE A 262 2.88 -3.40 9.76
CA ILE A 262 4.01 -3.00 8.91
C ILE A 262 4.68 -1.82 9.59
N ALA A 263 5.78 -2.06 10.30
CA ALA A 263 6.36 -1.03 11.16
C ALA A 263 7.87 -0.87 11.06
N ASP A 264 8.33 0.36 11.30
CA ASP A 264 9.74 0.72 11.37
C ASP A 264 10.56 0.34 10.12
N ASN A 265 9.90 0.23 8.97
CA ASN A 265 10.58 -0.04 7.71
C ASN A 265 11.08 1.27 7.08
N SER A 266 12.21 1.20 6.36
CA SER A 266 12.86 2.38 5.79
C SER A 266 13.23 2.20 4.33
N ASP A 267 13.04 3.26 3.55
CA ASP A 267 13.52 3.35 2.18
C ASP A 267 14.47 4.55 2.01
N ALA A 268 15.67 4.29 1.51
CA ALA A 268 16.68 5.33 1.28
C ALA A 268 16.47 6.11 -0.03
N SER A 269 15.57 5.64 -0.90
CA SER A 269 15.34 6.20 -2.22
C SER A 269 14.42 7.43 -2.22
N THR A 270 14.29 8.07 -3.37
CA THR A 270 13.22 9.07 -3.63
C THR A 270 11.96 8.44 -4.23
N LEU A 271 11.99 7.13 -4.51
CA LEU A 271 10.84 6.38 -5.00
C LEU A 271 9.87 6.06 -3.88
N GLY A 272 10.21 6.02 -2.59
CA GLY A 272 9.17 6.04 -1.57
C GLY A 272 8.59 4.68 -1.15
N GLY A 273 7.58 4.75 -0.26
CA GLY A 273 6.93 3.56 0.30
C GLY A 273 7.76 2.92 1.41
N GLY A 274 8.12 3.69 2.46
CA GLY A 274 8.92 3.19 3.57
C GLY A 274 8.40 1.86 4.12
N GLY A 275 7.08 1.74 4.27
CA GLY A 275 6.40 0.46 4.51
C GLY A 275 6.19 -0.32 3.21
N ILE A 276 5.31 0.17 2.34
CA ILE A 276 4.94 -0.50 1.09
C ILE A 276 5.07 0.44 -0.11
N LEU A 277 5.72 -0.06 -1.15
CA LEU A 277 5.67 0.49 -2.49
C LEU A 277 4.81 -0.39 -3.39
N VAL A 278 3.80 0.21 -4.02
CA VAL A 278 3.10 -0.37 -5.17
C VAL A 278 3.42 0.48 -6.39
N ALA A 279 4.15 -0.12 -7.34
CA ALA A 279 4.56 0.50 -8.58
C ALA A 279 4.16 -0.36 -9.78
N ALA A 280 3.81 0.26 -10.91
CA ALA A 280 3.50 -0.47 -12.14
C ALA A 280 4.73 -0.57 -13.06
N ASN A 281 4.85 -1.68 -13.79
CA ASN A 281 5.73 -1.73 -14.95
C ASN A 281 5.15 -0.93 -16.12
N ALA A 282 6.02 -0.21 -16.83
CA ALA A 282 5.67 0.70 -17.93
C ALA A 282 5.07 0.02 -19.18
N ARG A 283 5.07 -1.31 -19.25
CA ARG A 283 4.64 -2.10 -20.42
C ARG A 283 3.27 -2.77 -20.26
N HIS A 284 2.67 -2.71 -19.08
CA HIS A 284 1.47 -3.45 -18.69
C HIS A 284 0.29 -2.49 -18.43
N THR A 285 -0.94 -2.88 -18.80
CA THR A 285 -2.13 -1.99 -18.69
C THR A 285 -2.70 -1.94 -17.27
N ASN A 286 -2.23 -2.83 -16.42
CA ASN A 286 -2.56 -3.14 -15.03
C ASN A 286 -4.06 -3.07 -14.73
N ASP A 287 -4.85 -3.66 -15.60
CA ASP A 287 -6.28 -3.80 -15.35
C ASP A 287 -6.51 -4.87 -14.27
N GLY A 288 -7.07 -4.48 -13.12
CA GLY A 288 -7.52 -5.42 -12.09
C GLY A 288 -6.63 -5.60 -10.85
N PHE A 289 -5.66 -4.72 -10.59
CA PHE A 289 -4.90 -4.74 -9.33
C PHE A 289 -5.78 -4.35 -8.15
N ASN A 290 -5.90 -5.25 -7.17
CA ASN A 290 -6.60 -5.00 -5.91
C ASN A 290 -5.61 -4.92 -4.76
N PHE A 291 -5.66 -3.80 -4.03
CA PHE A 291 -4.94 -3.63 -2.78
C PHE A 291 -5.93 -3.44 -1.64
N VAL A 292 -6.02 -4.45 -0.78
CA VAL A 292 -6.94 -4.48 0.34
C VAL A 292 -6.16 -4.47 1.65
N VAL A 293 -6.56 -3.59 2.55
CA VAL A 293 -6.04 -3.54 3.92
C VAL A 293 -7.21 -3.52 4.89
N GLU A 294 -7.22 -4.43 5.85
CA GLU A 294 -8.26 -4.54 6.87
C GLU A 294 -7.65 -4.67 8.27
N GLY A 295 -8.08 -3.83 9.21
CA GLY A 295 -7.73 -3.95 10.64
C GLY A 295 -6.22 -3.91 10.93
N SER A 296 -5.44 -3.21 10.12
CA SER A 296 -3.98 -3.32 10.11
C SER A 296 -3.29 -1.99 10.46
N GLU A 297 -2.10 -2.10 11.03
CA GLU A 297 -1.29 -0.96 11.48
C GLU A 297 -0.07 -0.75 10.58
N PHE A 298 0.18 0.51 10.25
CA PHE A 298 1.41 0.96 9.61
C PHE A 298 2.02 2.08 10.45
N SER A 299 3.13 1.81 11.12
CA SER A 299 3.71 2.74 12.08
C SER A 299 5.21 2.92 11.98
N GLY A 300 5.69 4.14 12.19
CA GLY A 300 7.13 4.45 12.21
C GLY A 300 7.87 4.22 10.89
N ASN A 301 7.16 3.98 9.77
CA ASN A 301 7.81 3.76 8.49
C ASN A 301 8.34 5.08 7.93
N SER A 302 9.48 5.02 7.24
CA SER A 302 10.19 6.22 6.77
C SER A 302 10.70 6.10 5.34
N THR A 303 10.71 7.21 4.60
CA THR A 303 11.34 7.25 3.28
C THR A 303 11.93 8.62 2.93
N GLY A 304 13.02 8.62 2.15
CA GLY A 304 13.52 9.81 1.46
C GLY A 304 12.65 10.29 0.28
N GLY A 305 11.58 9.56 -0.06
CA GLY A 305 10.66 9.84 -1.16
C GLY A 305 9.26 10.23 -0.71
N PHE A 306 8.27 9.62 -1.35
CA PHE A 306 6.84 9.83 -1.08
C PHE A 306 6.22 8.62 -0.38
N GLY A 307 5.20 8.80 0.46
CA GLY A 307 4.49 7.69 1.09
C GLY A 307 5.32 7.03 2.18
N GLY A 308 5.37 7.61 3.38
CA GLY A 308 6.12 7.04 4.50
C GLY A 308 5.64 5.63 4.84
N ALA A 309 4.33 5.45 5.00
CA ALA A 309 3.72 4.13 5.12
C ALA A 309 3.53 3.48 3.75
N ILE A 310 2.79 4.14 2.85
CA ILE A 310 2.36 3.55 1.58
C ILE A 310 2.58 4.55 0.45
N ARG A 311 3.33 4.13 -0.57
CA ARG A 311 3.30 4.78 -1.88
C ARG A 311 2.48 3.93 -2.83
N TYR A 312 1.31 4.43 -3.20
CA TYR A 312 0.43 3.81 -4.19
C TYR A 312 0.58 4.54 -5.52
N SER A 313 1.58 4.16 -6.31
CA SER A 313 1.95 4.87 -7.53
C SER A 313 1.99 3.95 -8.76
N PRO A 314 0.85 3.35 -9.15
CA PRO A 314 0.77 2.73 -10.46
C PRO A 314 1.00 3.79 -11.55
N ARG A 315 1.85 3.45 -12.52
CA ARG A 315 2.17 4.29 -13.68
C ARG A 315 1.03 4.21 -14.68
N ALA A 316 0.45 5.35 -15.05
CA ALA A 316 -0.23 5.49 -16.34
C ALA A 316 0.85 5.66 -17.42
N PRO A 317 0.93 4.82 -18.47
CA PRO A 317 1.91 5.02 -19.54
C PRO A 317 1.69 6.40 -20.18
N SER A 318 2.79 7.14 -20.31
CA SER A 318 2.82 8.56 -20.67
C SER A 318 2.22 8.92 -22.05
N ASN A 319 1.77 7.93 -22.84
CA ASN A 319 1.21 8.12 -24.19
C ASN A 319 -0.06 7.27 -24.47
N SER A 320 -0.73 6.69 -23.47
CA SER A 320 -1.94 5.89 -23.69
C SER A 320 -3.21 6.72 -23.52
N ILE A 321 -4.04 6.76 -24.57
CA ILE A 321 -5.41 7.31 -24.58
C ILE A 321 -6.40 6.46 -23.75
N VAL A 322 -5.94 5.35 -23.17
CA VAL A 322 -6.78 4.49 -22.33
C VAL A 322 -6.90 5.12 -20.95
N VAL A 323 -8.11 5.57 -20.62
CA VAL A 323 -8.50 5.89 -19.24
C VAL A 323 -8.47 4.58 -18.46
N HIS A 324 -7.39 4.33 -17.71
CA HIS A 324 -7.28 3.16 -16.85
C HIS A 324 -8.25 3.32 -15.67
N GLN A 325 -9.16 2.34 -15.50
CA GLN A 325 -10.27 2.36 -14.52
C GLN A 325 -10.08 1.30 -13.41
N GLY A 326 -8.84 0.87 -13.12
CA GLY A 326 -8.59 -0.44 -12.49
C GLY A 326 -7.83 -0.49 -11.17
N TYR A 327 -7.22 0.59 -10.67
CA TYR A 327 -6.40 0.54 -9.45
C TYR A 327 -7.21 0.90 -8.22
N ARG A 328 -7.87 -0.11 -7.64
CA ARG A 328 -8.72 0.06 -6.47
C ARG A 328 -7.95 -0.27 -5.20
N GLY A 329 -7.79 0.73 -4.33
CA GLY A 329 -7.35 0.56 -2.95
C GLY A 329 -8.55 0.57 -2.02
N ILE A 330 -8.71 -0.45 -1.17
CA ILE A 330 -9.77 -0.50 -0.15
C ILE A 330 -9.12 -0.70 1.22
N PHE A 331 -9.08 0.35 2.01
CA PHE A 331 -8.47 0.36 3.34
C PHE A 331 -9.57 0.57 4.39
N GLN A 332 -9.71 -0.36 5.31
CA GLN A 332 -10.75 -0.37 6.33
C GLN A 332 -10.15 -0.69 7.70
N GLY A 333 -10.36 0.15 8.72
CA GLY A 333 -9.69 -0.08 10.01
C GLY A 333 -8.17 0.03 9.88
N LEU A 334 -7.69 0.99 9.09
CA LEU A 334 -6.27 1.23 8.89
C LEU A 334 -5.77 2.24 9.93
N ASP A 335 -4.72 1.89 10.65
CA ASP A 335 -4.02 2.80 11.56
C ASP A 335 -2.68 3.22 10.93
N LEU A 336 -2.58 4.48 10.49
CA LEU A 336 -1.35 5.09 9.97
C LEU A 336 -0.77 6.03 11.01
N VAL A 337 0.26 5.59 11.73
CA VAL A 337 0.76 6.31 12.91
C VAL A 337 2.24 6.64 12.81
N GLY A 338 2.60 7.92 12.87
CA GLY A 338 4.01 8.30 13.03
C GLY A 338 4.90 8.00 11.82
N ASN A 339 4.34 7.90 10.61
CA ASN A 339 5.12 7.64 9.40
C ASN A 339 5.70 8.94 8.83
N THR A 340 6.85 8.84 8.16
CA THR A 340 7.61 10.00 7.69
C THR A 340 8.00 9.89 6.22
N ALA A 341 7.91 10.99 5.49
CA ALA A 341 8.37 11.09 4.10
C ALA A 341 9.11 12.42 3.88
N ALA A 342 10.18 12.43 3.09
CA ALA A 342 10.88 13.67 2.80
C ALA A 342 10.17 14.54 1.74
N LEU A 343 9.46 13.93 0.78
CA LEU A 343 8.86 14.66 -0.35
C LEU A 343 7.36 14.86 -0.21
N GLY A 344 6.61 13.85 0.25
CA GLY A 344 5.18 14.02 0.47
C GLY A 344 4.40 12.76 0.82
N GLY A 345 3.20 12.91 1.38
CA GLY A 345 2.39 11.80 1.87
C GLY A 345 3.07 11.09 3.03
N GLY A 346 3.20 11.74 4.19
CA GLY A 346 3.84 11.13 5.36
C GLY A 346 3.24 9.76 5.71
N GLY A 347 1.90 9.66 5.65
CA GLY A 347 1.19 8.38 5.64
C GLY A 347 1.13 7.76 4.24
N ILE A 348 0.22 8.28 3.40
CA ILE A 348 -0.03 7.76 2.04
C ILE A 348 0.30 8.82 0.99
N ALA A 349 0.99 8.40 -0.07
CA ALA A 349 1.04 9.13 -1.33
C ALA A 349 0.43 8.29 -2.46
N ALA A 350 -0.62 8.81 -3.12
CA ALA A 350 -1.36 8.11 -4.18
C ALA A 350 -1.32 8.85 -5.52
N SER A 351 -1.00 8.15 -6.62
CA SER A 351 -0.92 8.73 -7.96
C SER A 351 -2.29 8.98 -8.61
N SER A 352 -2.31 9.70 -9.73
CA SER A 352 -3.53 10.13 -10.42
C SER A 352 -4.38 9.01 -11.02
N ALA A 353 -3.82 7.82 -11.19
CA ALA A 353 -4.53 6.65 -11.73
C ALA A 353 -5.29 5.85 -10.64
N THR A 354 -5.23 6.28 -9.37
CA THR A 354 -5.78 5.53 -8.24
C THR A 354 -7.23 5.88 -7.93
N ASP A 355 -8.00 4.87 -7.49
CA ASP A 355 -9.30 5.01 -6.83
C ASP A 355 -9.19 4.43 -5.41
N LEU A 356 -9.05 5.30 -4.42
CA LEU A 356 -8.74 4.93 -3.05
C LEU A 356 -9.97 5.13 -2.14
N SER A 357 -10.37 4.08 -1.44
CA SER A 357 -11.40 4.15 -0.40
C SER A 357 -10.78 3.85 0.96
N ILE A 358 -10.80 4.84 1.86
CA ILE A 358 -10.37 4.72 3.26
C ILE A 358 -11.61 4.84 4.14
N GLY A 359 -11.82 3.88 5.03
CA GLY A 359 -12.96 3.87 5.96
C GLY A 359 -12.58 3.44 7.37
N ARG A 360 -13.24 4.00 8.39
CA ARG A 360 -13.07 3.57 9.79
C ARG A 360 -11.60 3.54 10.23
N SER A 361 -10.83 4.55 9.80
CA SER A 361 -9.36 4.54 9.90
C SER A 361 -8.86 5.70 10.75
N LEU A 362 -7.68 5.53 11.33
CA LEU A 362 -6.93 6.57 12.03
C LEU A 362 -5.68 6.93 11.23
N ILE A 363 -5.55 8.19 10.84
CA ILE A 363 -4.35 8.73 10.20
C ILE A 363 -3.79 9.78 11.14
N SER A 364 -2.77 9.42 11.93
CA SER A 364 -2.24 10.32 12.94
C SER A 364 -0.73 10.44 13.02
N ASP A 365 -0.30 11.64 13.41
CA ASP A 365 1.09 11.93 13.76
C ASP A 365 2.08 11.64 12.61
N ASN A 366 1.60 11.58 11.37
CA ASN A 366 2.44 11.42 10.19
C ASN A 366 3.05 12.76 9.80
N ALA A 367 4.27 12.74 9.27
CA ALA A 367 5.04 13.95 9.00
C ALA A 367 5.69 13.94 7.62
N THR A 368 5.82 15.13 7.03
CA THR A 368 6.60 15.33 5.81
C THR A 368 7.34 16.66 5.80
N ASP A 369 8.54 16.65 5.21
CA ASP A 369 9.28 17.88 4.90
C ASP A 369 8.72 18.59 3.64
N GLY A 370 7.83 17.93 2.90
CA GLY A 370 7.14 18.46 1.73
C GLY A 370 5.64 18.64 1.94
N GLU A 371 4.85 17.89 1.17
CA GLU A 371 3.41 18.08 0.94
C GLU A 371 2.57 16.90 1.47
N GLY A 372 1.33 17.11 1.91
CA GLY A 372 0.47 16.01 2.37
C GLY A 372 0.99 15.28 3.62
N GLY A 373 0.96 15.93 4.79
CA GLY A 373 1.52 15.34 6.04
C GLY A 373 0.92 13.98 6.38
N GLY A 374 -0.41 13.88 6.36
CA GLY A 374 -1.13 12.62 6.44
C GLY A 374 -1.23 11.96 5.07
N LEU A 375 -1.95 12.62 4.16
CA LEU A 375 -2.33 12.07 2.85
C LEU A 375 -2.01 13.05 1.72
N LEU A 376 -1.32 12.56 0.68
CA LEU A 376 -1.14 13.23 -0.61
C LEU A 376 -1.85 12.42 -1.70
N LEU A 377 -2.88 13.00 -2.31
CA LEU A 377 -3.84 12.28 -3.15
C LEU A 377 -3.98 12.95 -4.53
N ASN A 378 -3.55 12.27 -5.59
CA ASN A 378 -3.62 12.81 -6.96
C ASN A 378 -4.77 12.22 -7.78
N GLY A 379 -5.37 11.12 -7.33
CA GLY A 379 -6.46 10.41 -7.99
C GLY A 379 -7.84 10.69 -7.39
N ARG A 380 -8.75 9.73 -7.53
CA ARG A 380 -10.03 9.75 -6.79
C ARG A 380 -9.78 9.17 -5.41
N ALA A 381 -10.27 9.84 -4.38
CA ALA A 381 -10.15 9.33 -3.03
C ALA A 381 -11.42 9.62 -2.22
N LYS A 382 -11.99 8.58 -1.63
CA LYS A 382 -13.07 8.68 -0.65
C LYS A 382 -12.54 8.30 0.73
N ILE A 383 -12.67 9.21 1.68
CA ILE A 383 -12.37 8.99 3.09
C ILE A 383 -13.68 9.11 3.85
N ALA A 384 -14.03 8.07 4.61
CA ALA A 384 -15.28 8.03 5.36
C ALA A 384 -15.08 7.52 6.79
N ASP A 385 -15.87 8.04 7.73
CA ASP A 385 -15.94 7.52 9.10
C ASP A 385 -14.56 7.41 9.78
N SER A 386 -13.68 8.38 9.55
CA SER A 386 -12.25 8.30 9.89
C SER A 386 -11.74 9.54 10.63
N GLU A 387 -10.67 9.39 11.39
CA GLU A 387 -9.96 10.51 12.04
C GLU A 387 -8.62 10.78 11.35
N ILE A 388 -8.37 12.05 11.03
CA ILE A 388 -7.10 12.54 10.47
C ILE A 388 -6.56 13.59 11.43
N ARG A 389 -5.56 13.23 12.24
CA ARG A 389 -5.12 14.11 13.34
C ARG A 389 -3.63 14.22 13.61
N GLY A 390 -3.18 15.39 14.06
CA GLY A 390 -1.79 15.57 14.49
C GLY A 390 -0.76 15.42 13.37
N ASN A 391 -1.18 15.41 12.09
CA ASN A 391 -0.25 15.26 10.97
C ASN A 391 0.43 16.59 10.67
N THR A 392 1.67 16.54 10.20
CA THR A 392 2.51 17.74 10.00
C THR A 392 3.14 17.80 8.61
N ALA A 393 3.17 18.99 8.02
CA ALA A 393 3.84 19.25 6.74
C ALA A 393 4.62 20.57 6.81
N LEU A 394 5.82 20.63 6.24
CA LEU A 394 6.57 21.88 6.17
C LEU A 394 6.11 22.79 5.02
N LEU A 395 5.57 22.24 3.93
CA LEU A 395 5.10 23.04 2.79
C LEU A 395 3.58 23.17 2.79
N TYR A 396 2.86 22.10 2.45
CA TYR A 396 1.43 22.18 2.12
C TYR A 396 0.63 20.99 2.66
N GLY A 397 -0.65 21.22 2.93
CA GLY A 397 -1.66 20.18 3.17
C GLY A 397 -1.31 19.21 4.31
N ALA A 398 -1.29 19.67 5.56
CA ALA A 398 -0.79 18.81 6.64
C ALA A 398 -1.69 17.61 6.94
N GLY A 399 -3.01 17.77 6.98
CA GLY A 399 -3.93 16.64 7.11
C GLY A 399 -4.09 15.89 5.78
N VAL A 400 -4.74 16.55 4.82
CA VAL A 400 -5.01 16.02 3.48
C VAL A 400 -4.64 17.04 2.42
N GLU A 401 -3.94 16.58 1.39
CA GLU A 401 -3.70 17.32 0.16
C GLU A 401 -4.26 16.58 -1.05
N GLY A 402 -5.11 17.25 -1.81
CA GLY A 402 -5.57 16.83 -3.13
C GLY A 402 -4.93 17.68 -4.22
N THR A 403 -4.21 17.09 -5.18
CA THR A 403 -3.58 17.87 -6.27
C THR A 403 -4.56 18.22 -7.38
N ASP A 404 -4.13 18.97 -8.40
CA ASP A 404 -5.01 19.57 -9.42
C ASP A 404 -5.93 18.55 -10.13
N ALA A 405 -5.43 17.33 -10.38
CA ALA A 405 -6.21 16.26 -11.03
C ALA A 405 -7.10 15.45 -10.07
N SER A 406 -7.03 15.73 -8.76
CA SER A 406 -7.70 14.93 -7.74
C SER A 406 -9.21 15.20 -7.67
N ARG A 407 -9.93 14.18 -7.20
CA ARG A 407 -11.31 14.34 -6.73
C ARG A 407 -11.44 13.71 -5.36
N LEU A 408 -11.52 14.56 -4.35
CA LEU A 408 -11.63 14.13 -2.95
C LEU A 408 -13.08 14.05 -2.51
N THR A 409 -13.36 13.08 -1.65
CA THR A 409 -14.63 12.98 -0.93
C THR A 409 -14.38 12.68 0.53
N LEU A 410 -14.75 13.59 1.42
CA LEU A 410 -14.67 13.41 2.87
C LEU A 410 -16.07 13.32 3.46
N GLU A 411 -16.38 12.22 4.12
CA GLU A 411 -17.71 11.91 4.65
C GLU A 411 -17.63 11.47 6.11
N ARG A 412 -18.23 12.21 7.05
CA ARG A 412 -18.15 11.85 8.48
C ARG A 412 -16.71 11.69 8.97
N VAL A 413 -15.86 12.65 8.59
CA VAL A 413 -14.44 12.68 8.97
C VAL A 413 -14.23 13.70 10.09
N ALA A 414 -13.28 13.44 10.99
CA ALA A 414 -12.72 14.47 11.87
C ALA A 414 -11.30 14.79 11.40
N VAL A 415 -11.09 16.01 10.89
CA VAL A 415 -9.76 16.52 10.49
C VAL A 415 -9.31 17.50 11.56
N THR A 416 -8.41 17.07 12.44
CA THR A 416 -8.10 17.82 13.66
C THR A 416 -6.63 17.96 13.98
N GLU A 417 -6.19 19.06 14.58
CA GLU A 417 -4.82 19.18 15.11
C GLU A 417 -3.71 19.02 14.03
N ASN A 418 -4.03 19.15 12.74
CA ASN A 418 -3.04 19.06 11.67
C ASN A 418 -2.34 20.40 11.46
N MET A 419 -1.02 20.38 11.26
CA MET A 419 -0.19 21.59 11.24
C MET A 419 0.69 21.68 9.99
N SER A 420 0.42 22.68 9.15
CA SER A 420 1.26 23.06 8.01
C SER A 420 2.07 24.31 8.34
N ALA A 421 3.37 24.34 8.06
CA ALA A 421 4.14 25.59 8.18
C ALA A 421 3.84 26.56 7.02
N GLY A 422 3.37 26.05 5.88
CA GLY A 422 2.91 26.85 4.76
C GLY A 422 1.39 26.94 4.69
N THR A 423 0.76 26.16 3.82
CA THR A 423 -0.65 26.37 3.44
C THR A 423 -1.51 25.13 3.68
N GLY A 424 -2.76 25.32 4.11
CA GLY A 424 -3.73 24.23 4.28
C GLY A 424 -3.41 23.35 5.49
N GLY A 425 -3.90 23.73 6.66
CA GLY A 425 -3.62 22.98 7.90
C GLY A 425 -4.39 21.66 7.89
N GLY A 426 -5.72 21.73 7.78
CA GLY A 426 -6.57 20.56 7.70
C GLY A 426 -6.59 19.94 6.30
N VAL A 427 -7.20 20.65 5.35
CA VAL A 427 -7.38 20.19 3.96
C VAL A 427 -6.89 21.25 2.98
N LEU A 428 -6.03 20.84 2.04
CA LEU A 428 -5.69 21.60 0.85
C LEU A 428 -6.28 20.88 -0.37
N ALA A 429 -7.18 21.55 -1.08
CA ALA A 429 -7.76 21.06 -2.32
C ALA A 429 -7.29 21.93 -3.49
N LEU A 430 -6.39 21.38 -4.31
CA LEU A 430 -6.01 21.99 -5.58
C LEU A 430 -6.96 21.57 -6.71
N GLY A 431 -7.38 20.29 -6.68
CA GLY A 431 -8.48 19.76 -7.48
C GLY A 431 -9.86 19.91 -6.80
N ALA A 432 -10.83 19.13 -7.27
CA ALA A 432 -12.21 19.18 -6.74
C ALA A 432 -12.34 18.41 -5.42
N ALA A 433 -13.18 18.91 -4.50
CA ALA A 433 -13.48 18.20 -3.25
C ALA A 433 -14.94 18.32 -2.84
N ASP A 434 -15.51 17.19 -2.40
CA ASP A 434 -16.83 17.12 -1.78
C ASP A 434 -16.64 16.77 -0.28
N VAL A 435 -16.99 17.67 0.63
CA VAL A 435 -16.83 17.48 2.08
C VAL A 435 -18.18 17.57 2.76
N PHE A 436 -18.57 16.52 3.48
CA PHE A 436 -19.87 16.49 4.11
C PHE A 436 -19.91 15.77 5.46
N ASN A 437 -20.81 16.24 6.33
CA ASN A 437 -20.98 15.74 7.70
C ASN A 437 -19.66 15.67 8.47
N THR A 438 -18.75 16.62 8.24
CA THR A 438 -17.34 16.54 8.63
C THR A 438 -17.01 17.66 9.62
N THR A 439 -16.17 17.35 10.61
CA THR A 439 -15.62 18.35 11.53
C THR A 439 -14.17 18.65 11.15
N VAL A 440 -13.86 19.92 10.91
CA VAL A 440 -12.49 20.41 10.65
C VAL A 440 -12.15 21.39 11.76
N SER A 441 -11.32 20.97 12.71
CA SER A 441 -11.06 21.77 13.90
C SER A 441 -9.60 21.79 14.34
N THR A 442 -9.18 22.83 15.05
CA THR A 442 -7.84 22.93 15.67
C THR A 442 -6.66 22.71 14.72
N ASN A 443 -6.87 22.85 13.40
CA ASN A 443 -5.81 22.78 12.41
C ASN A 443 -5.11 24.13 12.28
N SER A 444 -3.84 24.14 11.89
CA SER A 444 -3.05 25.36 11.77
C SER A 444 -2.24 25.43 10.49
N ALA A 445 -2.23 26.61 9.86
CA ALA A 445 -1.36 26.93 8.72
C ALA A 445 -0.92 28.40 8.70
N ALA A 446 0.02 28.79 7.85
CA ALA A 446 0.24 30.22 7.57
C ALA A 446 -0.99 30.82 6.85
N VAL A 447 -1.62 30.05 5.95
CA VAL A 447 -2.85 30.46 5.26
C VAL A 447 -3.80 29.26 5.06
N GLY A 448 -5.10 29.46 5.35
CA GLY A 448 -6.11 28.39 5.25
C GLY A 448 -5.94 27.37 6.37
N GLY A 449 -6.33 27.76 7.58
CA GLY A 449 -6.15 26.93 8.78
C GLY A 449 -6.91 25.60 8.67
N GLY A 450 -8.21 25.67 8.42
CA GLY A 450 -9.05 24.50 8.23
C GLY A 450 -9.02 23.98 6.80
N ILE A 451 -9.67 24.69 5.87
CA ILE A 451 -9.78 24.28 4.47
C ILE A 451 -9.31 25.39 3.54
N ARG A 452 -8.45 25.02 2.58
CA ARG A 452 -8.10 25.89 1.47
C ARG A 452 -8.38 25.26 0.12
N ASN A 453 -9.04 26.00 -0.75
CA ASN A 453 -9.09 25.72 -2.18
C ASN A 453 -8.14 26.66 -2.93
N PHE A 454 -7.26 26.14 -3.78
CA PHE A 454 -6.28 26.93 -4.53
C PHE A 454 -5.83 26.17 -5.77
N ALA A 455 -5.93 26.74 -6.97
CA ALA A 455 -5.34 26.12 -8.16
C ALA A 455 -3.94 26.69 -8.42
N LEU A 456 -3.02 25.84 -8.89
CA LEU A 456 -1.70 26.28 -9.34
C LEU A 456 -1.77 26.99 -10.71
N ASP A 457 -2.71 26.57 -11.57
CA ASP A 457 -2.96 27.12 -12.91
C ASP A 457 -4.47 27.39 -13.14
N ASP A 458 -4.80 28.46 -13.89
CA ASP A 458 -6.18 28.97 -14.08
C ASP A 458 -7.14 28.01 -14.83
N ALA A 459 -6.65 26.89 -15.36
CA ALA A 459 -7.41 25.98 -16.23
C ALA A 459 -7.92 24.70 -15.54
N ASP A 460 -7.40 24.37 -14.35
CA ASP A 460 -7.58 23.04 -13.72
C ASP A 460 -8.16 23.10 -12.30
N GLY A 461 -8.50 24.28 -11.78
CA GLY A 461 -9.11 24.43 -10.45
C GLY A 461 -10.49 23.77 -10.35
N GLY A 462 -10.66 22.89 -9.36
CA GLY A 462 -11.95 22.25 -9.05
C GLY A 462 -12.72 22.95 -7.93
N ASP A 463 -14.04 23.10 -8.10
CA ASP A 463 -14.93 23.59 -7.05
C ASP A 463 -14.85 22.69 -5.80
N VAL A 464 -14.98 23.32 -4.63
CA VAL A 464 -15.09 22.62 -3.34
C VAL A 464 -16.50 22.81 -2.79
N TYR A 465 -17.18 21.71 -2.53
CA TYR A 465 -18.52 21.70 -1.98
C TYR A 465 -18.50 21.27 -0.51
N LEU A 466 -19.05 22.11 0.37
CA LEU A 466 -19.20 21.85 1.80
C LEU A 466 -20.69 21.74 2.17
N ALA A 467 -21.08 20.63 2.78
CA ALA A 467 -22.44 20.44 3.31
C ALA A 467 -22.43 19.80 4.71
N ASN A 468 -23.14 20.41 5.67
CA ASN A 468 -23.15 19.93 7.05
C ASN A 468 -21.73 19.83 7.63
N VAL A 469 -20.90 20.85 7.38
CA VAL A 469 -19.51 20.89 7.85
C VAL A 469 -19.39 21.88 9.01
N THR A 470 -18.61 21.51 10.02
CA THR A 470 -18.22 22.42 11.11
C THR A 470 -16.74 22.73 10.99
N LEU A 471 -16.40 23.96 10.63
CA LEU A 471 -15.05 24.51 10.74
C LEU A 471 -14.97 25.31 12.04
N ALA A 472 -14.09 24.90 12.97
CA ALA A 472 -14.04 25.52 14.28
C ALA A 472 -12.62 25.60 14.85
N ALA A 473 -12.24 26.74 15.43
CA ALA A 473 -10.98 26.89 16.16
C ALA A 473 -9.71 26.55 15.35
N ASN A 474 -9.76 26.61 14.02
CA ASN A 474 -8.56 26.52 13.20
C ASN A 474 -7.82 27.86 13.19
N THR A 475 -6.50 27.83 13.14
CA THR A 475 -5.66 29.02 13.19
C THR A 475 -4.96 29.25 11.87
N SER A 476 -4.88 30.52 11.45
CA SER A 476 -3.99 30.89 10.35
C SER A 476 -3.15 32.12 10.65
N GLY A 477 -1.88 32.10 10.22
CA GLY A 477 -0.89 33.17 10.48
C GLY A 477 -1.19 34.52 9.80
N GLY A 478 -2.14 34.54 8.86
CA GLY A 478 -2.62 35.77 8.20
C GLY A 478 -3.75 35.52 7.20
N GLY A 479 -4.48 34.40 7.33
CA GLY A 479 -5.55 34.01 6.42
C GLY A 479 -6.89 33.84 7.11
N ALA A 480 -7.76 33.08 6.46
CA ALA A 480 -9.04 32.64 7.02
C ALA A 480 -9.01 31.16 7.39
N ASP A 481 -10.01 30.74 8.16
CA ASP A 481 -10.28 29.32 8.40
C ASP A 481 -10.65 28.61 7.08
N LEU A 482 -11.64 29.18 6.38
CA LEU A 482 -12.05 28.77 5.04
C LEU A 482 -11.50 29.74 3.99
N SER A 483 -10.67 29.28 3.07
CA SER A 483 -10.02 30.18 2.11
C SER A 483 -10.08 29.65 0.68
N ALA A 484 -10.65 30.46 -0.22
CA ALA A 484 -10.48 30.32 -1.66
C ALA A 484 -9.33 31.21 -2.15
N GLY A 485 -8.38 30.66 -2.90
CA GLY A 485 -7.29 31.41 -3.51
C GLY A 485 -7.74 32.21 -4.74
N ALA A 486 -6.94 33.22 -5.14
CA ALA A 486 -7.29 34.10 -6.27
C ALA A 486 -7.44 33.38 -7.63
N ASN A 487 -6.77 32.24 -7.79
CA ASN A 487 -6.83 31.37 -8.96
C ASN A 487 -7.66 30.09 -8.68
N GLY A 488 -8.16 29.91 -7.45
CA GLY A 488 -9.00 28.78 -7.07
C GLY A 488 -10.42 28.93 -7.62
N ALA A 489 -11.10 27.80 -7.75
CA ALA A 489 -12.52 27.77 -8.04
C ALA A 489 -13.34 28.22 -6.82
N ALA A 490 -14.67 28.23 -6.93
CA ALA A 490 -15.49 28.67 -5.81
C ALA A 490 -15.51 27.62 -4.69
N ILE A 491 -15.58 28.07 -3.44
CA ILE A 491 -16.03 27.22 -2.34
C ILE A 491 -17.51 27.44 -2.15
N LEU A 492 -18.31 26.40 -2.38
CA LEU A 492 -19.76 26.42 -2.22
C LEU A 492 -20.14 25.82 -0.87
N VAL A 493 -20.92 26.54 -0.07
CA VAL A 493 -21.18 26.18 1.33
C VAL A 493 -22.68 26.08 1.58
N ARG A 494 -23.14 25.00 2.23
CA ARG A 494 -24.54 24.78 2.62
C ARG A 494 -24.62 24.18 4.02
N ASN A 495 -25.64 24.55 4.81
CA ASN A 495 -25.92 23.96 6.13
C ASN A 495 -24.68 23.84 7.04
N SER A 496 -23.72 24.77 6.93
CA SER A 496 -22.41 24.62 7.55
C SER A 496 -22.10 25.77 8.51
N ILE A 497 -21.24 25.48 9.49
CA ILE A 497 -20.79 26.43 10.50
C ILE A 497 -19.32 26.74 10.21
N VAL A 498 -18.99 28.03 10.09
CA VAL A 498 -17.62 28.53 10.01
C VAL A 498 -17.36 29.42 11.23
N ASP A 499 -16.82 28.81 12.28
CA ASP A 499 -16.53 29.44 13.57
C ASP A 499 -15.02 29.65 13.76
N SER A 500 -14.56 30.83 13.37
CA SER A 500 -13.16 31.22 13.51
C SER A 500 -12.97 32.18 14.67
N GLY A 501 -11.90 31.98 15.45
CA GLY A 501 -11.39 32.97 16.40
C GLY A 501 -10.64 34.13 15.75
N ALA A 502 -10.51 34.12 14.42
CA ALA A 502 -9.91 35.16 13.60
C ALA A 502 -10.87 35.49 12.42
N VAL A 503 -10.38 35.47 11.18
CA VAL A 503 -11.22 35.64 9.99
C VAL A 503 -11.84 34.31 9.62
N ALA A 504 -13.16 34.27 9.44
CA ALA A 504 -13.88 33.04 9.09
C ALA A 504 -13.61 32.61 7.64
N CYS A 505 -13.76 33.55 6.69
CA CYS A 505 -13.64 33.28 5.25
C CYS A 505 -12.77 34.30 4.51
N SER A 506 -12.15 33.85 3.42
CA SER A 506 -11.44 34.71 2.47
C SER A 506 -11.57 34.18 1.05
N GLY A 507 -11.63 35.08 0.07
CA GLY A 507 -11.77 34.74 -1.35
C GLY A 507 -13.21 34.50 -1.76
N LEU A 508 -13.41 33.79 -2.88
CA LEU A 508 -14.74 33.47 -3.42
C LEU A 508 -15.37 32.30 -2.65
N VAL A 509 -16.06 32.63 -1.56
CA VAL A 509 -16.93 31.71 -0.83
C VAL A 509 -18.38 32.06 -1.17
N VAL A 510 -19.15 31.07 -1.62
CA VAL A 510 -20.51 31.24 -2.12
C VAL A 510 -21.46 30.46 -1.23
N SER A 511 -22.39 31.17 -0.59
CA SER A 511 -23.47 30.53 0.17
C SER A 511 -24.49 29.87 -0.76
N LEU A 512 -24.92 28.68 -0.39
CA LEU A 512 -26.06 27.96 -0.93
C LEU A 512 -27.22 27.88 0.09
N GLY A 513 -27.14 28.68 1.16
CA GLY A 513 -28.15 28.82 2.20
C GLY A 513 -27.85 28.05 3.49
N HIS A 514 -28.52 28.47 4.55
CA HIS A 514 -28.55 27.85 5.88
C HIS A 514 -27.19 27.76 6.58
N ASN A 515 -26.29 28.69 6.27
CA ASN A 515 -24.96 28.71 6.86
C ASN A 515 -24.85 29.67 8.05
N ILE A 516 -23.90 29.40 8.95
CA ILE A 516 -23.57 30.28 10.07
C ILE A 516 -22.09 30.64 9.98
N ALA A 517 -21.77 31.93 10.11
CA ALA A 517 -20.40 32.41 10.20
C ALA A 517 -20.23 33.27 11.46
N SER A 518 -19.13 33.07 12.19
CA SER A 518 -18.84 33.85 13.41
C SER A 518 -18.61 35.34 13.16
N ASP A 519 -18.28 35.71 11.92
CA ASP A 519 -18.08 37.09 11.47
C ASP A 519 -18.81 37.39 10.13
N GLY A 520 -18.55 38.56 9.55
CA GLY A 520 -19.14 38.99 8.26
C GLY A 520 -18.27 38.69 7.03
N SER A 521 -17.17 37.95 7.17
CA SER A 521 -16.17 37.78 6.11
C SER A 521 -16.59 36.77 5.02
N CYS A 522 -17.54 35.89 5.32
CA CYS A 522 -18.01 34.85 4.39
C CYS A 522 -19.01 35.33 3.34
N ASP A 523 -19.47 36.58 3.41
CA ASP A 523 -20.50 37.15 2.52
C ASP A 523 -21.73 36.24 2.38
N PHE A 524 -22.12 35.60 3.48
CA PHE A 524 -23.32 34.77 3.58
C PHE A 524 -24.55 35.69 3.58
N VAL A 525 -25.07 35.95 2.39
CA VAL A 525 -26.14 36.92 2.12
C VAL A 525 -27.49 36.28 1.81
N ASP A 526 -27.59 34.95 1.80
CA ASP A 526 -28.88 34.30 1.62
C ASP A 526 -29.79 34.60 2.82
N ALA A 527 -31.11 34.67 2.60
CA ALA A 527 -32.07 34.98 3.66
C ALA A 527 -32.10 33.91 4.78
N THR A 528 -31.59 32.72 4.50
CA THR A 528 -31.47 31.59 5.43
C THR A 528 -30.14 31.56 6.19
N ASP A 529 -29.18 32.42 5.83
CA ASP A 529 -27.89 32.49 6.48
C ASP A 529 -27.89 33.34 7.75
N LEU A 530 -26.97 33.02 8.67
CA LEU A 530 -26.68 33.76 9.89
C LEU A 530 -25.22 34.22 9.90
N ALA A 531 -24.94 35.35 9.25
CA ALA A 531 -23.64 36.00 9.30
C ALA A 531 -23.39 36.71 10.65
N SER A 532 -22.13 36.85 11.05
CA SER A 532 -21.71 37.49 12.31
C SER A 532 -22.44 36.96 13.55
N THR A 533 -22.64 35.65 13.59
CA THR A 533 -23.44 34.94 14.61
C THR A 533 -22.59 33.85 15.25
N ASP A 534 -22.50 33.88 16.57
CA ASP A 534 -21.88 32.81 17.36
C ASP A 534 -22.77 31.56 17.33
N ALA A 535 -22.22 30.45 16.84
CA ALA A 535 -22.92 29.18 16.75
C ALA A 535 -23.08 28.49 18.12
N MET A 536 -22.41 28.97 19.18
CA MET A 536 -22.42 28.41 20.52
C MET A 536 -21.99 26.93 20.53
N LEU A 537 -20.79 26.68 19.98
CA LEU A 537 -20.18 25.35 19.92
C LEU A 537 -19.57 24.96 21.28
N LEU A 538 -19.86 23.74 21.73
CA LEU A 538 -19.14 23.08 22.81
C LEU A 538 -17.75 22.63 22.32
N ALA A 539 -16.87 22.28 23.27
CA ALA A 539 -15.55 21.74 22.96
C ALA A 539 -15.64 20.44 22.13
N LEU A 540 -14.63 20.22 21.27
CA LEU A 540 -14.51 19.00 20.47
C LEU A 540 -14.50 17.77 21.39
N ALA A 541 -15.42 16.85 21.17
CA ALA A 541 -15.58 15.65 21.97
C ALA A 541 -16.18 14.51 21.14
N ASP A 542 -16.16 13.30 21.72
CA ASP A 542 -16.98 12.21 21.20
C ASP A 542 -18.44 12.45 21.61
N ASN A 543 -19.28 12.70 20.60
CA ASN A 543 -20.71 12.96 20.77
C ASN A 543 -21.58 11.79 20.26
N GLY A 544 -21.03 10.58 20.20
CA GLY A 544 -21.77 9.34 19.87
C GLY A 544 -21.88 9.00 18.39
N GLY A 545 -21.18 9.74 17.51
CA GLY A 545 -21.03 9.45 16.09
C GLY A 545 -19.77 8.63 15.78
N PRO A 546 -19.46 8.38 14.49
CA PRO A 546 -18.25 7.65 14.10
C PRO A 546 -16.95 8.44 14.33
N THR A 547 -17.04 9.76 14.50
CA THR A 547 -15.90 10.65 14.71
C THR A 547 -16.24 11.75 15.71
N ARG A 548 -15.21 12.40 16.28
CA ARG A 548 -15.37 13.53 17.20
C ARG A 548 -15.99 14.76 16.50
N THR A 549 -16.86 15.48 17.20
CA THR A 549 -17.57 16.66 16.69
C THR A 549 -17.69 17.76 17.75
N HIS A 550 -18.15 18.95 17.34
CA HIS A 550 -18.58 20.01 18.26
C HIS A 550 -20.09 19.93 18.48
N ALA A 551 -20.53 19.60 19.70
CA ALA A 551 -21.94 19.65 20.05
C ALA A 551 -22.42 21.11 20.20
N LEU A 552 -23.72 21.35 20.06
CA LEU A 552 -24.31 22.67 20.24
C LEU A 552 -24.71 22.92 21.70
N GLU A 553 -24.50 24.14 22.19
CA GLU A 553 -25.06 24.57 23.47
C GLU A 553 -26.59 24.71 23.42
N THR A 554 -27.24 24.65 24.58
CA THR A 554 -28.68 24.89 24.69
C THR A 554 -29.00 26.33 24.28
N GLY A 555 -29.87 26.50 23.29
CA GLY A 555 -30.25 27.81 22.74
C GLY A 555 -29.36 28.29 21.60
N SER A 556 -28.45 27.45 21.10
CA SER A 556 -27.65 27.73 19.91
C SER A 556 -28.54 28.15 18.72
N PRO A 557 -28.14 29.19 17.97
CA PRO A 557 -28.85 29.60 16.75
C PRO A 557 -28.73 28.57 15.61
N ALA A 558 -27.86 27.57 15.73
CA ALA A 558 -27.76 26.47 14.77
C ALA A 558 -28.86 25.42 14.93
N ILE A 559 -29.57 25.41 16.06
CA ILE A 559 -30.68 24.47 16.30
C ILE A 559 -31.84 24.80 15.34
N ASP A 560 -32.27 23.79 14.59
CA ASP A 560 -33.36 23.88 13.59
C ASP A 560 -33.13 24.91 12.46
N ALA A 561 -31.87 25.31 12.22
CA ALA A 561 -31.52 26.29 11.19
C ALA A 561 -31.17 25.67 9.82
N GLY A 562 -30.91 24.35 9.76
CA GLY A 562 -30.58 23.64 8.53
C GLY A 562 -31.76 23.42 7.59
N ALA A 563 -31.48 23.22 6.30
CA ALA A 563 -32.49 22.84 5.32
C ALA A 563 -33.08 21.46 5.64
N ALA A 564 -34.40 21.38 5.82
CA ALA A 564 -35.08 20.15 6.23
C ALA A 564 -34.93 18.97 5.24
N GLU A 565 -34.68 19.26 3.97
CA GLU A 565 -34.47 18.26 2.91
C GLU A 565 -33.07 17.62 2.93
N ASP A 566 -32.12 18.22 3.65
CA ASP A 566 -30.73 17.74 3.80
C ASP A 566 -30.48 17.05 5.15
N CYS A 567 -31.48 16.98 6.02
CA CYS A 567 -31.42 16.18 7.25
C CYS A 567 -31.56 14.70 6.88
N ALA A 568 -30.56 13.88 7.24
CA ALA A 568 -30.67 12.43 7.09
C ALA A 568 -31.87 11.93 7.91
N GLU A 569 -32.71 11.05 7.34
CA GLU A 569 -33.77 10.40 8.11
C GLU A 569 -33.15 9.66 9.30
N THR A 570 -33.65 9.98 10.50
CA THR A 570 -33.16 9.56 11.81
C THR A 570 -33.13 8.05 12.02
#